data_AF-A0A4R3DVP1-F1
#
_entry.id   AF-A0A4R3DVP1-F1
#
_cell.length_a   1.000
_cell.length_b   1.000
_cell.length_c   1.000
_cell.angle_alpha   90.00
_cell.angle_beta   90.00
_cell.angle_gamma   90.00
#
_symmetry.space_group_name_H-M   'P 1'
#
loop_
_entity.id
_entity.type
_entity.pdbx_description
1 polymer ?
#
loop_
_entity_poly.entity_id
_entity_poly.type
_entity_poly.pdbx_seq_one_letter_code
_entity_poly.pdbx_strand_id
1 'polypeptide(L)'
;MPTLDAAFTCGSQLAALGWLSLILLPRWRGVSALLAGMLIPATLSLGYVILIAVHWHEAKGGFSSLDDLAALFGSRPLLLAGWLHYLAFDLLLGNWILRRAQEAKLPHPLVVPVLLATFLFGPIGYLAFLLLKGSLWIGRDDRIARAQARLPAWSCAFELDPRLTAAGLAMLALMLPTALAYAVDQRLFQDSNVWLKPLKFEASLVVYFLTLALVLPLTSEAFRASRLGRYVFWGVVPAGFLEVAYIAWRASRAEASHYNASSWLASALYNAMGVGAVMITLGSGALAYGLARRDAAPLAPTLRWSLVLGFALTCILGLVSGATLSINGSHFVGAAPAAQATLPLFDWSLTGGDLRMAHFLGLHALQIIPAFGLLVWLLIRQPRLGTAAVGLFAGAYALVTLGAFMAALSARPLLGLS
;
A
#
# COMPACT_ATOMS: atom_id res chain seq x y z
N MET A 1 37.91 33.53 -2.11
CA MET A 1 36.92 32.78 -1.30
C MET A 1 36.13 31.89 -2.23
N PRO A 2 35.74 30.66 -1.82
CA PRO A 2 34.86 29.83 -2.64
C PRO A 2 33.58 30.62 -2.96
N THR A 3 33.10 30.53 -4.20
CA THR A 3 31.82 31.14 -4.58
C THR A 3 30.67 30.45 -3.83
N LEU A 4 29.53 31.13 -3.69
CA LEU A 4 28.33 30.53 -3.06
C LEU A 4 27.93 29.21 -3.75
N ASP A 5 28.14 29.11 -5.07
CA ASP A 5 27.82 27.91 -5.85
C ASP A 5 28.80 26.75 -5.55
N ALA A 6 30.06 27.05 -5.27
CA ALA A 6 31.02 26.05 -4.80
C ALA A 6 30.66 25.55 -3.39
N ALA A 7 30.23 26.45 -2.50
CA ALA A 7 29.75 26.07 -1.16
C ALA A 7 28.47 25.23 -1.22
N PHE A 8 27.53 25.57 -2.10
CA PHE A 8 26.33 24.77 -2.39
C PHE A 8 26.68 23.34 -2.85
N THR A 9 27.59 23.24 -3.82
CA THR A 9 28.01 21.94 -4.39
C THR A 9 28.70 21.09 -3.33
N CYS A 10 29.63 21.67 -2.58
CA CYS A 10 30.36 20.98 -1.51
C CYS A 10 29.40 20.50 -0.40
N GLY A 11 28.50 21.37 0.08
CA GLY A 11 27.51 21.01 1.09
C GLY A 11 26.62 19.86 0.65
N SER A 12 26.15 19.89 -0.61
CA SER A 12 25.31 18.84 -1.19
C SER A 12 26.06 17.50 -1.32
N GLN A 13 27.31 17.52 -1.75
CA GLN A 13 28.15 16.32 -1.84
C GLN A 13 28.45 15.72 -0.46
N LEU A 14 28.76 16.56 0.53
CA LEU A 14 28.96 16.12 1.91
C LEU A 14 27.71 15.45 2.47
N ALA A 15 26.54 16.06 2.28
CA ALA A 15 25.28 15.47 2.70
C ALA A 15 25.04 14.11 2.01
N ALA A 16 25.28 14.02 0.70
CA ALA A 16 25.13 12.77 -0.06
C ALA A 16 26.03 11.64 0.49
N LEU A 17 27.28 11.94 0.88
CA LEU A 17 28.17 10.98 1.53
C LEU A 17 27.61 10.50 2.88
N GLY A 18 27.03 11.42 3.66
CA GLY A 18 26.32 11.08 4.88
C GLY A 18 25.19 10.09 4.64
N TRP A 19 24.34 10.35 3.64
CA TRP A 19 23.23 9.47 3.27
C TRP A 19 23.68 8.10 2.76
N LEU A 20 24.73 8.05 1.93
CA LEU A 20 25.33 6.79 1.48
C LEU A 20 25.81 5.96 2.67
N SER A 21 26.39 6.60 3.70
CA SER A 21 26.81 5.89 4.92
C SER A 21 25.62 5.26 5.67
N LEU A 22 24.46 5.93 5.72
CA LEU A 22 23.25 5.42 6.37
C LEU A 22 22.63 4.25 5.59
N ILE A 23 22.62 4.33 4.25
CA ILE A 23 21.95 3.36 3.38
C ILE A 23 22.82 2.12 3.16
N LEU A 24 24.11 2.31 2.85
CA LEU A 24 25.00 1.23 2.40
C LEU A 24 25.79 0.56 3.53
N LEU A 25 25.98 1.24 4.66
CA LEU A 25 26.80 0.74 5.78
C LEU A 25 26.00 0.51 7.07
N PRO A 26 24.84 -0.19 7.04
CA PRO A 26 23.96 -0.32 8.22
C PRO A 26 24.59 -1.08 9.39
N ARG A 27 25.60 -1.90 9.12
CA ARG A 27 26.34 -2.68 10.14
C ARG A 27 27.43 -1.86 10.83
N TRP A 28 27.91 -0.79 10.21
CA TRP A 28 29.03 0.03 10.68
C TRP A 28 28.48 1.23 11.45
N ARG A 29 27.81 0.94 12.57
CA ARG A 29 27.07 1.92 13.37
C ARG A 29 27.92 3.10 13.83
N GLY A 30 29.19 2.85 14.17
CA GLY A 30 30.12 3.90 14.56
C GLY A 30 30.43 4.86 13.42
N VAL A 31 30.66 4.35 12.21
CA VAL A 31 30.98 5.17 11.02
C VAL A 31 29.79 6.02 10.61
N SER A 32 28.61 5.41 10.48
CA SER A 32 27.38 6.13 10.14
C SER A 32 27.00 7.17 11.20
N ALA A 33 27.09 6.83 12.49
CA ALA A 33 26.81 7.79 13.56
C ALA A 33 27.84 8.94 13.61
N LEU A 34 29.12 8.66 13.34
CA LEU A 34 30.15 9.68 13.30
C LEU A 34 29.96 10.63 12.10
N LEU A 35 29.81 10.08 10.90
CA LEU A 35 29.69 10.85 9.67
C LEU A 35 28.35 11.59 9.60
N ALA A 36 27.23 10.85 9.63
CA ALA A 36 25.88 11.39 9.44
C ALA A 36 25.25 11.93 10.74
N GLY A 37 25.76 11.54 11.91
CA GLY A 37 25.23 12.00 13.20
C GLY A 37 26.03 13.13 13.85
N MET A 38 27.24 13.45 13.37
CA MET A 38 28.09 14.45 13.99
C MET A 38 28.89 15.28 12.98
N LEU A 39 29.87 14.69 12.29
CA LEU A 39 30.86 15.44 11.50
C LEU A 39 30.24 16.25 10.35
N ILE A 40 29.44 15.60 9.51
CA ILE A 40 28.83 16.27 8.34
C ILE A 40 27.78 17.30 8.79
N PRO A 41 26.79 16.97 9.64
CA PRO A 41 25.85 17.98 10.14
C PRO A 41 26.51 19.15 10.86
N ALA A 42 27.55 18.91 11.67
CA ALA A 42 28.28 19.98 12.35
C ALA A 42 28.98 20.91 11.35
N THR A 43 29.58 20.35 10.30
CA THR A 43 30.25 21.13 9.25
C THR A 43 29.24 21.99 8.46
N LEU A 44 28.11 21.41 8.08
CA LEU A 44 27.01 22.13 7.40
C LEU A 44 26.42 23.22 8.31
N SER A 45 26.25 22.92 9.60
CA SER A 45 25.75 23.87 10.60
C SER A 45 26.72 25.02 10.83
N LEU A 46 28.03 24.76 10.82
CA LEU A 46 29.04 25.82 10.89
C LEU A 46 28.95 26.74 9.67
N GLY A 47 28.80 26.17 8.47
CA GLY A 47 28.56 26.94 7.25
C GLY A 47 27.30 27.81 7.34
N TYR A 48 26.20 27.25 7.87
CA TYR A 48 24.97 27.99 8.16
C TYR A 48 25.20 29.16 9.13
N VAL A 49 25.86 28.93 10.26
CA VAL A 49 26.14 29.96 11.28
C VAL A 49 26.96 31.10 10.68
N ILE A 50 27.99 30.80 9.88
CA ILE A 50 28.80 31.81 9.21
C ILE A 50 27.95 32.65 8.24
N LEU A 51 27.13 32.01 7.41
CA LEU A 51 26.28 32.72 6.44
C LEU A 51 25.26 33.64 7.13
N ILE A 52 24.62 33.17 8.21
CA ILE A 52 23.71 33.99 8.99
C ILE A 52 24.46 35.15 9.66
N ALA A 53 25.57 34.88 10.34
CA ALA A 53 26.33 35.93 11.04
C ALA A 53 26.79 37.06 10.10
N VAL A 54 27.17 36.73 8.86
CA VAL A 54 27.66 37.71 7.88
C VAL A 54 26.54 38.42 7.13
N HIS A 55 25.48 37.69 6.72
CA HIS A 55 24.50 38.21 5.77
C HIS A 55 23.13 38.55 6.37
N TRP A 56 22.89 38.27 7.66
CA TRP A 56 21.57 38.51 8.28
C TRP A 56 21.18 39.99 8.34
N HIS A 57 22.15 40.89 8.52
CA HIS A 57 21.88 42.33 8.56
C HIS A 57 21.30 42.88 7.24
N GLU A 58 21.58 42.20 6.11
CA GLU A 58 21.11 42.57 4.78
C GLU A 58 19.78 41.87 4.41
N ALA A 59 19.23 41.05 5.30
CA ALA A 59 18.01 40.28 5.07
C ALA A 59 16.80 41.21 4.85
N LYS A 60 16.01 40.92 3.82
CA LYS A 60 14.72 41.56 3.58
C LYS A 60 13.63 40.51 3.76
N GLY A 61 12.65 40.78 4.61
CA GLY A 61 11.58 39.84 4.96
C GLY A 61 11.69 39.31 6.38
N GLY A 62 11.05 38.17 6.64
CA GLY A 62 10.81 37.65 7.98
C GLY A 62 9.99 36.36 7.97
N PHE A 63 9.54 35.92 9.16
CA PHE A 63 8.78 34.67 9.34
C PHE A 63 7.29 34.87 9.64
N SER A 64 6.80 36.11 9.50
CA SER A 64 5.42 36.50 9.81
C SER A 64 4.41 36.16 8.71
N SER A 65 4.85 36.06 7.46
CA SER A 65 4.00 35.77 6.30
C SER A 65 4.76 34.97 5.24
N LEU A 66 4.03 34.37 4.29
CA LEU A 66 4.64 33.65 3.17
C LEU A 66 5.44 34.58 2.25
N ASP A 67 4.96 35.82 2.06
CA ASP A 67 5.64 36.82 1.23
C ASP A 67 6.95 37.28 1.89
N ASP A 68 6.91 37.52 3.21
CA ASP A 68 8.11 37.84 3.99
C ASP A 68 9.14 36.71 3.95
N LEU A 69 8.69 35.46 4.03
CA LEU A 69 9.56 34.30 3.93
C LEU A 69 10.17 34.18 2.53
N ALA A 70 9.37 34.39 1.49
CA ALA A 70 9.83 34.38 0.10
C ALA A 70 10.89 35.46 -0.15
N ALA A 71 10.74 36.65 0.47
CA ALA A 71 11.72 37.72 0.38
C ALA A 71 13.09 37.32 0.99
N LEU A 72 13.11 36.58 2.10
CA LEU A 72 14.36 36.06 2.69
C LEU A 72 15.10 35.14 1.71
N PHE A 73 14.36 34.25 1.05
CA PHE A 73 14.91 33.32 0.05
C PHE A 73 15.31 33.98 -1.27
N GLY A 74 14.94 35.25 -1.49
CA GLY A 74 15.46 36.06 -2.59
C GLY A 74 16.95 36.41 -2.46
N SER A 75 17.50 36.36 -1.24
CA SER A 75 18.93 36.57 -0.99
C SER A 75 19.72 35.28 -1.19
N ARG A 76 20.66 35.25 -2.14
CA ARG A 76 21.47 34.04 -2.44
C ARG A 76 22.22 33.46 -1.23
N PRO A 77 22.89 34.27 -0.37
CA PRO A 77 23.52 33.75 0.83
C PRO A 77 22.53 33.13 1.83
N LEU A 78 21.36 33.74 2.02
CA LEU A 78 20.34 33.22 2.94
C LEU A 78 19.62 32.00 2.38
N LEU A 79 19.42 31.94 1.06
CA LEU A 79 18.95 30.75 0.35
C LEU A 79 19.92 29.58 0.54
N LEU A 80 21.23 29.82 0.39
CA LEU A 80 22.25 28.81 0.66
C LEU A 80 22.23 28.40 2.14
N ALA A 81 22.10 29.34 3.07
CA ALA A 81 21.98 29.02 4.50
C ALA A 81 20.78 28.10 4.75
N GLY A 82 19.61 28.44 4.21
CA GLY A 82 18.41 27.58 4.27
C GLY A 82 18.64 26.18 3.69
N TRP A 83 19.36 26.09 2.56
CA TRP A 83 19.73 24.80 1.97
C TRP A 83 20.65 23.97 2.88
N LEU A 84 21.70 24.56 3.43
CA LEU A 84 22.61 23.87 4.36
C LEU A 84 21.87 23.43 5.64
N HIS A 85 20.91 24.25 6.11
CA HIS A 85 20.03 23.89 7.22
C HIS A 85 19.24 22.62 6.91
N TYR A 86 18.56 22.55 5.76
CA TYR A 86 17.82 21.34 5.36
C TYR A 86 18.74 20.12 5.27
N LEU A 87 19.89 20.23 4.61
CA LEU A 87 20.85 19.14 4.48
C LEU A 87 21.34 18.63 5.85
N ALA A 88 21.65 19.54 6.79
CA ALA A 88 22.15 19.17 8.11
C ALA A 88 21.08 18.46 8.95
N PHE A 89 19.88 19.05 9.03
CA PHE A 89 18.81 18.54 9.89
C PHE A 89 18.17 17.26 9.32
N ASP A 90 17.99 17.16 8.01
CA ASP A 90 17.47 15.93 7.40
C ASP A 90 18.45 14.77 7.56
N LEU A 91 19.75 15.02 7.49
CA LEU A 91 20.77 13.99 7.72
C LEU A 91 20.81 13.55 9.19
N LEU A 92 20.71 14.48 10.14
CA LEU A 92 20.57 14.16 11.57
C LEU A 92 19.32 13.30 11.84
N LEU A 93 18.20 13.66 11.19
CA LEU A 93 16.94 12.93 11.27
C LEU A 93 17.08 11.54 10.67
N GLY A 94 17.72 11.39 9.50
CA GLY A 94 18.02 10.10 8.89
C GLY A 94 18.86 9.20 9.81
N ASN A 95 19.91 9.75 10.43
CA ASN A 95 20.72 9.03 11.41
C ASN A 95 19.89 8.63 12.65
N TRP A 96 19.04 9.52 13.16
CA TRP A 96 18.14 9.22 14.26
C TRP A 96 17.17 8.09 13.90
N ILE A 97 16.54 8.14 12.71
CA ILE A 97 15.65 7.09 12.19
C ILE A 97 16.38 5.75 12.14
N LEU A 98 17.58 5.70 11.55
CA LEU A 98 18.34 4.46 11.43
C LEU A 98 18.66 3.86 12.81
N ARG A 99 19.11 4.67 13.77
CA ARG A 99 19.41 4.21 15.13
C ARG A 99 18.17 3.67 15.84
N ARG A 100 17.05 4.40 15.77
CA ARG A 100 15.78 3.96 16.36
C ARG A 100 15.23 2.69 15.71
N ALA A 101 15.41 2.54 14.40
CA ALA A 101 15.04 1.33 13.68
C ALA A 101 15.89 0.13 14.14
N GLN A 102 17.19 0.34 14.33
CA GLN A 102 18.11 -0.69 14.85
C GLN A 102 17.81 -1.08 16.30
N GLU A 103 17.49 -0.13 17.17
CA GLU A 103 17.02 -0.38 18.55
C GLU A 103 15.72 -1.19 18.55
N ALA A 104 14.82 -0.90 17.62
CA ALA A 104 13.58 -1.64 17.41
C ALA A 104 13.78 -2.97 16.63
N LYS A 105 15.03 -3.32 16.28
CA LYS A 105 15.40 -4.53 15.51
C LYS A 105 14.67 -4.65 14.16
N LEU A 106 14.36 -3.52 13.53
CA LEU A 106 13.75 -3.50 12.20
C LEU A 106 14.76 -3.97 11.14
N PRO A 107 14.33 -4.79 10.17
CA PRO A 107 15.19 -5.21 9.08
C PRO A 107 15.53 -4.01 8.18
N HIS A 108 16.82 -3.79 7.92
CA HIS A 108 17.30 -2.63 7.15
C HIS A 108 16.60 -2.44 5.80
N PRO A 109 16.27 -3.48 5.00
CA PRO A 109 15.54 -3.29 3.75
C PRO A 109 14.20 -2.57 3.89
N LEU A 110 13.49 -2.70 5.04
CA LEU A 110 12.26 -1.93 5.29
C LEU A 110 12.53 -0.46 5.64
N VAL A 111 13.73 -0.16 6.13
CA VAL A 111 14.15 1.18 6.55
C VAL A 111 14.70 1.99 5.37
N VAL A 112 15.26 1.33 4.35
CA VAL A 112 15.85 2.02 3.17
C VAL A 112 14.84 2.94 2.46
N PRO A 113 13.59 2.52 2.14
CA PRO A 113 12.61 3.44 1.52
C PRO A 113 12.29 4.64 2.40
N VAL A 114 12.26 4.45 3.73
CA VAL A 114 12.04 5.53 4.70
C VAL A 114 13.21 6.51 4.71
N LEU A 115 14.45 6.02 4.64
CA LEU A 115 15.64 6.86 4.53
C LEU A 115 15.67 7.64 3.21
N LEU A 116 15.30 7.01 2.09
CA LEU A 116 15.20 7.69 0.80
C LEU A 116 14.11 8.76 0.82
N ALA A 117 12.96 8.49 1.44
CA ALA A 117 11.91 9.49 1.64
C ALA A 117 12.39 10.63 2.54
N THR A 118 13.17 10.34 3.60
CA THR A 118 13.75 11.37 4.48
C THR A 118 14.78 12.22 3.75
N PHE A 119 15.59 11.60 2.86
CA PHE A 119 16.58 12.30 2.05
C PHE A 119 15.94 13.29 1.08
N LEU A 120 14.83 12.92 0.44
CA LEU A 120 14.14 13.79 -0.50
C LEU A 120 13.22 14.80 0.20
N PHE A 121 12.56 14.37 1.27
CA PHE A 121 11.54 15.10 1.99
C PHE A 121 11.54 14.71 3.48
N GLY A 122 12.42 15.30 4.28
CA GLY A 122 12.65 14.97 5.70
C GLY A 122 11.38 14.61 6.50
N PRO A 123 10.36 15.48 6.53
CA PRO A 123 9.11 15.22 7.25
C PRO A 123 8.32 13.99 6.78
N ILE A 124 8.32 13.70 5.47
CA ILE A 124 7.64 12.52 4.91
C ILE A 124 8.32 11.25 5.41
N GLY A 125 9.66 11.23 5.36
CA GLY A 125 10.42 10.09 5.88
C GLY A 125 10.25 9.87 7.38
N TYR A 126 10.20 10.95 8.18
CA TYR A 126 9.88 10.86 9.60
C TYR A 126 8.50 10.28 9.87
N LEU A 127 7.47 10.78 9.17
CA LEU A 127 6.12 10.26 9.31
C LEU A 127 6.06 8.78 8.89
N ALA A 128 6.67 8.42 7.76
CA ALA A 128 6.76 7.04 7.30
C ALA A 128 7.45 6.13 8.33
N PHE A 129 8.50 6.60 9.01
CA PHE A 129 9.15 5.86 10.09
C PHE A 129 8.20 5.63 11.28
N LEU A 130 7.46 6.66 11.70
CA LEU A 130 6.51 6.55 12.80
C LEU A 130 5.39 5.57 12.47
N LEU A 131 4.85 5.64 11.25
CA LEU A 131 3.82 4.71 10.77
C LEU A 131 4.36 3.28 10.73
N LEU A 132 5.52 3.05 10.12
CA LEU A 132 6.15 1.72 10.06
C LEU A 132 6.38 1.14 11.46
N LYS A 133 7.01 1.92 12.34
CA LYS A 133 7.32 1.50 13.70
C LYS A 133 6.06 1.27 14.52
N GLY A 134 5.06 2.15 14.40
CA GLY A 134 3.77 2.05 15.08
C GLY A 134 3.02 0.79 14.66
N SER A 135 2.88 0.56 13.36
CA SER A 135 2.18 -0.62 12.83
C SER A 135 2.85 -1.93 13.22
N LEU A 136 4.18 -2.00 13.15
CA LEU A 136 4.93 -3.17 13.59
C LEU A 136 4.84 -3.38 15.10
N TRP A 137 4.80 -2.30 15.89
CA TRP A 137 4.64 -2.39 17.33
C TRP A 137 3.24 -2.89 17.72
N ILE A 138 2.18 -2.34 17.12
CA ILE A 138 0.80 -2.79 17.37
C ILE A 138 0.64 -4.25 16.91
N GLY A 139 1.21 -4.60 15.77
CA GLY A 139 1.14 -5.93 15.19
C GLY A 139 1.95 -7.00 15.92
N ARG A 140 2.63 -6.71 17.05
CA ARG A 140 3.36 -7.75 17.80
C ARG A 140 2.40 -8.78 18.40
N ASP A 141 2.79 -10.05 18.35
CA ASP A 141 2.04 -11.19 18.91
C ASP A 141 1.50 -10.90 20.32
N ASP A 142 2.35 -10.36 21.20
CA ASP A 142 2.00 -10.09 22.59
C ASP A 142 0.91 -9.02 22.75
N ARG A 143 0.80 -8.08 21.81
CA ARG A 143 -0.23 -7.04 21.79
C ARG A 143 -1.51 -7.50 21.14
N ILE A 144 -1.39 -8.21 20.03
CA ILE A 144 -2.52 -8.84 19.35
C ILE A 144 -3.24 -9.76 20.35
N ALA A 145 -2.51 -10.64 21.04
CA ALA A 145 -3.08 -11.53 22.04
C ALA A 145 -3.76 -10.78 23.19
N ARG A 146 -3.15 -9.69 23.71
CA ARG A 146 -3.77 -8.84 24.74
C ARG A 146 -5.03 -8.13 24.26
N ALA A 147 -5.07 -7.68 23.01
CA ALA A 147 -6.24 -7.05 22.43
C ALA A 147 -7.37 -8.07 22.22
N GLN A 148 -7.03 -9.25 21.72
CA GLN A 148 -7.96 -10.37 21.53
C GLN A 148 -8.54 -10.86 22.86
N ALA A 149 -7.76 -10.89 23.93
CA ALA A 149 -8.26 -11.26 25.27
C ALA A 149 -9.40 -10.36 25.80
N ARG A 150 -9.61 -9.18 25.21
CA ARG A 150 -10.74 -8.28 25.54
C ARG A 150 -11.99 -8.54 24.71
N LEU A 151 -11.88 -9.34 23.66
CA LEU A 151 -12.98 -9.69 22.77
C LEU A 151 -13.69 -10.95 23.27
N PRO A 152 -14.91 -11.25 22.79
CA PRO A 152 -15.64 -12.45 23.19
C PRO A 152 -14.85 -13.74 22.92
N ALA A 153 -15.02 -14.76 23.75
CA ALA A 153 -14.22 -16.01 23.72
C ALA A 153 -14.12 -16.70 22.35
N TRP A 154 -15.12 -16.55 21.47
CA TRP A 154 -15.08 -17.11 20.11
C TRP A 154 -14.02 -16.45 19.20
N SER A 155 -13.61 -15.22 19.50
CA SER A 155 -12.61 -14.47 18.75
C SER A 155 -11.17 -14.75 19.22
N CYS A 156 -10.98 -15.19 20.46
CA CYS A 156 -9.70 -15.66 21.00
C CYS A 156 -9.21 -16.96 20.35
N ALA A 157 -10.06 -17.64 19.58
CA ALA A 157 -9.72 -18.88 18.89
C ALA A 157 -8.89 -18.65 17.60
N PHE A 158 -8.75 -17.40 17.13
CA PHE A 158 -8.02 -17.08 15.91
C PHE A 158 -6.71 -16.37 16.25
N GLU A 159 -5.58 -16.98 15.89
CA GLU A 159 -4.30 -16.27 15.86
C GLU A 159 -4.25 -15.39 14.61
N LEU A 160 -3.89 -14.11 14.77
CA LEU A 160 -3.64 -13.21 13.63
C LEU A 160 -2.15 -13.18 13.33
N ASP A 161 -1.76 -13.27 12.06
CA ASP A 161 -0.36 -13.12 11.66
C ASP A 161 0.12 -11.67 11.95
N PRO A 162 1.18 -11.50 12.76
CA PRO A 162 1.75 -10.19 13.12
C PRO A 162 2.12 -9.31 11.94
N ARG A 163 2.69 -9.92 10.91
CA ARG A 163 3.33 -9.20 9.81
C ARG A 163 2.28 -8.67 8.86
N LEU A 164 1.30 -9.50 8.51
CA LEU A 164 0.14 -9.09 7.71
C LEU A 164 -0.76 -8.12 8.47
N THR A 165 -0.91 -8.30 9.78
CA THR A 165 -1.62 -7.32 10.64
C THR A 165 -0.92 -5.97 10.59
N ALA A 166 0.41 -5.94 10.79
CA ALA A 166 1.18 -4.70 10.68
C ALA A 166 1.09 -4.07 9.28
N ALA A 167 1.09 -4.89 8.20
CA ALA A 167 0.91 -4.39 6.84
C ALA A 167 -0.48 -3.73 6.66
N GLY A 168 -1.55 -4.37 7.16
CA GLY A 168 -2.90 -3.81 7.15
C GLY A 168 -3.00 -2.50 7.93
N LEU A 169 -2.41 -2.44 9.12
CA LEU A 169 -2.38 -1.21 9.93
C LEU A 169 -1.55 -0.09 9.30
N ALA A 170 -0.43 -0.42 8.66
CA ALA A 170 0.36 0.56 7.92
C ALA A 170 -0.40 1.12 6.72
N MET A 171 -1.10 0.27 5.96
CA MET A 171 -1.97 0.71 4.88
C MET A 171 -3.13 1.58 5.38
N LEU A 172 -3.73 1.22 6.52
CA LEU A 172 -4.78 2.01 7.16
C LEU A 172 -4.27 3.39 7.58
N ALA A 173 -3.06 3.45 8.12
CA ALA A 173 -2.47 4.71 8.53
C ALA A 173 -2.08 5.60 7.33
N LEU A 174 -1.74 5.03 6.17
CA LEU A 174 -1.53 5.78 4.92
C LEU A 174 -2.81 6.44 4.40
N MET A 175 -4.00 5.95 4.77
CA MET A 175 -5.25 6.62 4.43
C MET A 175 -5.34 8.03 5.03
N LEU A 176 -4.66 8.32 6.14
CA LEU A 176 -4.71 9.64 6.77
C LEU A 176 -4.13 10.74 5.87
N PRO A 177 -2.86 10.69 5.41
CA PRO A 177 -2.35 11.69 4.47
C PRO A 177 -3.13 11.72 3.15
N THR A 178 -3.61 10.58 2.64
CA THR A 178 -4.43 10.53 1.43
C THR A 178 -5.79 11.21 1.61
N ALA A 179 -6.42 11.06 2.79
CA ALA A 179 -7.67 11.73 3.13
C ALA A 179 -7.49 13.24 3.35
N LEU A 180 -6.36 13.65 3.92
CA LEU A 180 -6.00 15.07 4.01
C LEU A 180 -5.77 15.65 2.62
N ALA A 181 -5.09 14.93 1.72
CA ALA A 181 -4.92 15.34 0.33
C ALA A 181 -6.27 15.48 -0.38
N TYR A 182 -7.19 14.51 -0.20
CA TYR A 182 -8.57 14.59 -0.68
C TYR A 182 -9.31 15.84 -0.16
N ALA A 183 -9.11 16.21 1.10
CA ALA A 183 -9.78 17.37 1.70
C ALA A 183 -9.25 18.72 1.16
N VAL A 184 -7.97 18.82 0.83
CA VAL A 184 -7.35 20.08 0.39
C VAL A 184 -7.29 20.25 -1.13
N ASP A 185 -7.21 19.16 -1.89
CA ASP A 185 -7.08 19.18 -3.34
C ASP A 185 -8.40 18.80 -4.02
N GLN A 186 -9.07 19.81 -4.55
CA GLN A 186 -10.40 19.70 -5.16
C GLN A 186 -10.36 19.40 -6.66
N ARG A 187 -9.18 19.11 -7.24
CA ARG A 187 -9.07 18.75 -8.65
C ARG A 187 -9.88 17.48 -8.96
N LEU A 188 -10.47 17.48 -10.15
CA LEU A 188 -11.23 16.34 -10.68
C LEU A 188 -10.45 15.64 -11.80
N PHE A 189 -10.63 14.33 -11.88
CA PHE A 189 -10.22 13.49 -12.99
C PHE A 189 -11.39 12.56 -13.34
N GLN A 190 -11.93 12.69 -14.56
CA GLN A 190 -13.13 11.96 -15.01
C GLN A 190 -14.29 12.13 -14.02
N ASP A 191 -14.64 13.38 -13.71
CA ASP A 191 -15.74 13.78 -12.82
C ASP A 191 -15.64 13.27 -11.37
N SER A 192 -14.48 12.75 -10.96
CA SER A 192 -14.21 12.28 -9.61
C SER A 192 -12.98 12.95 -9.01
N ASN A 193 -12.97 13.19 -7.70
CA ASN A 193 -11.79 13.75 -7.03
C ASN A 193 -10.57 12.83 -7.23
N VAL A 194 -9.41 13.43 -7.56
CA VAL A 194 -8.19 12.68 -7.91
C VAL A 194 -7.72 11.72 -6.81
N TRP A 195 -7.98 12.03 -5.53
CA TRP A 195 -7.55 11.24 -4.36
C TRP A 195 -8.55 10.16 -3.95
N LEU A 196 -9.77 10.15 -4.51
CA LEU A 196 -10.78 9.16 -4.18
C LEU A 196 -10.36 7.74 -4.57
N LYS A 197 -9.69 7.59 -5.71
CA LYS A 197 -9.19 6.29 -6.17
C LYS A 197 -8.10 5.72 -5.25
N PRO A 198 -7.03 6.45 -4.89
CA PRO A 198 -6.09 6.04 -3.85
C PRO A 198 -6.77 5.54 -2.57
N LEU A 199 -7.73 6.31 -2.01
CA LEU A 199 -8.45 5.93 -0.79
C LEU A 199 -9.20 4.59 -0.92
N LYS A 200 -9.87 4.36 -2.05
CA LYS A 200 -10.57 3.09 -2.30
C LYS A 200 -9.59 1.91 -2.37
N PHE A 201 -8.42 2.10 -2.99
CA PHE A 201 -7.37 1.08 -3.07
C PHE A 201 -6.75 0.79 -1.71
N GLU A 202 -6.42 1.81 -0.93
CA GLU A 202 -5.91 1.67 0.45
C GLU A 202 -6.92 0.91 1.30
N ALA A 203 -8.20 1.33 1.33
CA ALA A 203 -9.24 0.66 2.10
C ALA A 203 -9.41 -0.82 1.70
N SER A 204 -9.38 -1.12 0.40
CA SER A 204 -9.45 -2.49 -0.11
C SER A 204 -8.26 -3.33 0.36
N LEU A 205 -7.04 -2.78 0.30
CA LEU A 205 -5.82 -3.47 0.73
C LEU A 205 -5.73 -3.64 2.25
N VAL A 206 -6.28 -2.72 3.04
CA VAL A 206 -6.45 -2.91 4.50
C VAL A 206 -7.28 -4.15 4.77
N VAL A 207 -8.47 -4.22 4.19
CA VAL A 207 -9.37 -5.38 4.37
C VAL A 207 -8.71 -6.66 3.86
N TYR A 208 -8.04 -6.60 2.71
CA TYR A 208 -7.34 -7.74 2.14
C TYR A 208 -6.22 -8.25 3.04
N PHE A 209 -5.28 -7.40 3.47
CA PHE A 209 -4.16 -7.79 4.33
C PHE A 209 -4.63 -8.34 5.68
N LEU A 210 -5.66 -7.74 6.29
CA LEU A 210 -6.24 -8.26 7.53
C LEU A 210 -6.95 -9.61 7.32
N THR A 211 -7.56 -9.82 6.15
CA THR A 211 -8.14 -11.12 5.79
C THR A 211 -7.04 -12.18 5.63
N LEU A 212 -5.92 -11.85 4.98
CA LEU A 212 -4.76 -12.76 4.90
C LEU A 212 -4.17 -13.02 6.28
N ALA A 213 -4.11 -12.01 7.15
CA ALA A 213 -3.60 -12.13 8.52
C ALA A 213 -4.41 -13.12 9.35
N LEU A 214 -5.72 -13.16 9.15
CA LEU A 214 -6.63 -14.13 9.78
C LEU A 214 -6.45 -15.55 9.23
N VAL A 215 -6.21 -15.69 7.93
CA VAL A 215 -6.25 -16.98 7.24
C VAL A 215 -4.90 -17.69 7.22
N LEU A 216 -3.78 -16.95 7.15
CA LEU A 216 -2.45 -17.55 7.06
C LEU A 216 -2.13 -18.49 8.25
N PRO A 217 -2.48 -18.17 9.52
CA PRO A 217 -2.24 -19.08 10.65
C PRO A 217 -3.03 -20.39 10.58
N LEU A 218 -4.14 -20.44 9.85
CA LEU A 218 -4.94 -21.65 9.63
C LEU A 218 -4.27 -22.65 8.67
N THR A 219 -3.23 -22.23 7.96
CA THR A 219 -2.37 -23.14 7.17
C THR A 219 -1.36 -23.87 8.06
N SER A 220 -0.61 -24.81 7.51
CA SER A 220 0.42 -25.53 8.27
C SER A 220 1.71 -24.72 8.42
N GLU A 221 2.49 -24.99 9.47
CA GLU A 221 3.84 -24.43 9.63
C GLU A 221 4.75 -24.77 8.45
N ALA A 222 4.65 -26.01 7.95
CA ALA A 222 5.40 -26.46 6.78
C ALA A 222 5.04 -25.65 5.52
N PHE A 223 3.75 -25.29 5.34
CA PHE A 223 3.34 -24.39 4.28
C PHE A 223 3.89 -22.98 4.48
N ARG A 224 3.76 -22.40 5.68
CA ARG A 224 4.29 -21.05 5.98
C ARG A 224 5.80 -20.95 5.75
N ALA A 225 6.55 -22.01 6.05
CA ALA A 225 7.98 -22.11 5.79
C ALA A 225 8.34 -22.37 4.32
N SER A 226 7.38 -22.76 3.47
CA SER A 226 7.61 -23.02 2.04
C SER A 226 7.79 -21.72 1.22
N ARG A 227 8.20 -21.86 -0.05
CA ARG A 227 8.27 -20.72 -0.99
C ARG A 227 6.91 -20.04 -1.18
N LEU A 228 5.83 -20.82 -1.27
CA LEU A 228 4.46 -20.29 -1.44
C LEU A 228 3.98 -19.58 -0.17
N GLY A 229 4.25 -20.13 1.02
CA GLY A 229 3.90 -19.47 2.27
C GLY A 229 4.64 -18.15 2.46
N ARG A 230 5.94 -18.10 2.14
CA ARG A 230 6.71 -16.85 2.15
C ARG A 230 6.22 -15.84 1.11
N TYR A 231 5.73 -16.30 -0.03
CA TYR A 231 5.17 -15.46 -1.08
C TYR A 231 3.91 -14.71 -0.64
N VAL A 232 3.06 -15.32 0.19
CA VAL A 232 1.86 -14.65 0.75
C VAL A 232 2.22 -13.33 1.46
N PHE A 233 3.40 -13.22 2.06
CA PHE A 233 3.88 -11.96 2.61
C PHE A 233 4.76 -11.19 1.61
N TRP A 234 5.88 -11.78 1.18
CA TRP A 234 6.92 -11.06 0.42
C TRP A 234 6.56 -10.78 -1.04
N GLY A 235 5.60 -11.51 -1.62
CA GLY A 235 5.06 -11.21 -2.94
C GLY A 235 3.92 -10.20 -2.85
N VAL A 236 3.00 -10.40 -1.92
CA VAL A 236 1.74 -9.65 -1.86
C VAL A 236 1.89 -8.28 -1.22
N VAL A 237 2.57 -8.20 -0.06
CA VAL A 237 2.62 -6.95 0.71
C VAL A 237 3.38 -5.86 -0.05
N PRO A 238 4.61 -6.09 -0.56
CA PRO A 238 5.31 -5.07 -1.34
C PRO A 238 4.53 -4.64 -2.59
N ALA A 239 3.90 -5.58 -3.30
CA ALA A 239 3.07 -5.28 -4.45
C ALA A 239 1.92 -4.31 -4.09
N GLY A 240 1.21 -4.56 -2.99
CA GLY A 240 0.13 -3.67 -2.55
C GLY A 240 0.59 -2.26 -2.17
N PHE A 241 1.75 -2.11 -1.53
CA PHE A 241 2.31 -0.77 -1.25
C PHE A 241 2.78 -0.05 -2.52
N LEU A 242 3.38 -0.77 -3.47
CA LEU A 242 3.81 -0.20 -4.75
C LEU A 242 2.61 0.23 -5.61
N GLU A 243 1.53 -0.54 -5.61
CA GLU A 243 0.24 -0.20 -6.23
C GLU A 243 -0.27 1.15 -5.74
N VAL A 244 -0.43 1.29 -4.41
CA VAL A 244 -0.95 2.53 -3.80
C VAL A 244 0.00 3.70 -4.05
N ALA A 245 1.31 3.50 -3.91
CA ALA A 245 2.29 4.55 -4.18
C ALA A 245 2.22 5.03 -5.64
N TYR A 246 2.11 4.11 -6.60
CA TYR A 246 1.94 4.47 -8.00
C TYR A 246 0.63 5.21 -8.25
N ILE A 247 -0.50 4.69 -7.75
CA ILE A 247 -1.81 5.31 -7.96
C ILE A 247 -1.87 6.70 -7.33
N ALA A 248 -1.33 6.89 -6.14
CA ALA A 248 -1.23 8.19 -5.47
C ALA A 248 -0.32 9.17 -6.23
N TRP A 249 0.80 8.69 -6.79
CA TRP A 249 1.67 9.51 -7.62
C TRP A 249 0.99 9.97 -8.92
N ARG A 250 0.18 9.12 -9.55
CA ARG A 250 -0.62 9.52 -10.72
C ARG A 250 -1.75 10.48 -10.34
N ALA A 251 -2.39 10.26 -9.20
CA ALA A 251 -3.43 11.12 -8.65
C ALA A 251 -2.92 12.55 -8.38
N SER A 252 -1.72 12.69 -7.79
CA SER A 252 -1.13 14.01 -7.53
C SER A 252 -0.91 14.86 -8.79
N ARG A 253 -0.83 14.21 -9.95
CA ARG A 253 -0.67 14.82 -11.27
C ARG A 253 -1.99 14.94 -12.05
N ALA A 254 -3.10 14.49 -11.48
CA ALA A 254 -4.39 14.36 -12.16
C ALA A 254 -4.29 13.54 -13.46
N GLU A 255 -3.53 12.44 -13.42
CA GLU A 255 -3.35 11.57 -14.59
C GLU A 255 -3.90 10.16 -14.33
N ALA A 256 -4.28 9.45 -15.40
CA ALA A 256 -4.73 8.07 -15.30
C ALA A 256 -3.61 7.14 -14.81
N SER A 257 -3.92 6.25 -13.86
CA SER A 257 -3.04 5.13 -13.48
C SER A 257 -3.28 3.86 -14.32
N HIS A 258 -4.49 3.68 -14.84
CA HIS A 258 -4.85 2.55 -15.70
C HIS A 258 -4.95 3.03 -17.14
N TYR A 259 -4.60 2.17 -18.11
CA TYR A 259 -4.62 2.49 -19.54
C TYR A 259 -3.68 3.67 -19.91
N ASN A 260 -2.66 3.83 -19.06
CA ASN A 260 -1.61 4.85 -19.07
C ASN A 260 -0.65 4.79 -20.26
N ALA A 261 -1.05 5.10 -21.49
CA ALA A 261 -0.17 4.95 -22.67
C ALA A 261 0.51 6.24 -23.16
N SER A 262 0.55 7.33 -22.37
CA SER A 262 1.04 8.64 -22.84
C SER A 262 2.54 8.71 -23.12
N SER A 263 3.33 7.79 -22.55
CA SER A 263 4.78 7.71 -22.72
C SER A 263 5.27 6.29 -22.46
N TRP A 264 6.52 5.99 -22.86
CA TRP A 264 7.12 4.67 -22.57
C TRP A 264 7.15 4.38 -21.07
N LEU A 265 7.44 5.38 -20.24
CA LEU A 265 7.50 5.24 -18.78
C LEU A 265 6.11 5.02 -18.21
N ALA A 266 5.10 5.76 -18.70
CA ALA A 266 3.71 5.56 -18.28
C ALA A 266 3.24 4.13 -18.55
N SER A 267 3.51 3.62 -19.76
CA SER A 267 3.18 2.25 -20.17
C SER A 267 3.94 1.21 -19.34
N ALA A 268 5.23 1.42 -19.10
CA ALA A 268 6.03 0.52 -18.27
C ALA A 268 5.51 0.43 -16.83
N LEU A 269 5.14 1.56 -16.23
CA LEU A 269 4.57 1.59 -14.89
C LEU A 269 3.16 1.00 -14.83
N TYR A 270 2.34 1.21 -15.86
CA TYR A 270 1.03 0.54 -15.98
C TYR A 270 1.18 -0.99 -16.08
N ASN A 271 2.16 -1.49 -16.84
CA ASN A 271 2.46 -2.92 -16.91
C ASN A 271 3.00 -3.46 -15.58
N ALA A 272 3.86 -2.71 -14.89
CA ALA A 272 4.37 -3.09 -13.58
C ALA A 272 3.24 -3.18 -12.53
N MET A 273 2.28 -2.27 -12.58
CA MET A 273 1.03 -2.33 -11.81
C MET A 273 0.23 -3.61 -12.16
N GLY A 274 0.08 -3.94 -13.45
CA GLY A 274 -0.51 -5.22 -13.86
C GLY A 274 0.16 -6.45 -13.23
N VAL A 275 1.50 -6.47 -13.18
CA VAL A 275 2.27 -7.53 -12.49
C VAL A 275 1.97 -7.52 -10.98
N GLY A 276 1.92 -6.35 -10.35
CA GLY A 276 1.57 -6.19 -8.95
C GLY A 276 0.18 -6.76 -8.62
N ALA A 277 -0.83 -6.41 -9.41
CA ALA A 277 -2.19 -6.94 -9.28
C ALA A 277 -2.25 -8.48 -9.41
N VAL A 278 -1.51 -9.05 -10.38
CA VAL A 278 -1.38 -10.51 -10.51
C VAL A 278 -0.73 -11.11 -9.27
N MET A 279 0.34 -10.49 -8.76
CA MET A 279 1.04 -10.98 -7.57
C MET A 279 0.15 -10.99 -6.33
N ILE A 280 -0.62 -9.93 -6.12
CA ILE A 280 -1.59 -9.82 -5.03
C ILE A 280 -2.63 -10.92 -5.14
N THR A 281 -3.18 -11.14 -6.34
CA THR A 281 -4.25 -12.12 -6.59
C THR A 281 -3.77 -13.57 -6.43
N LEU A 282 -2.55 -13.88 -6.89
CA LEU A 282 -1.92 -15.19 -6.67
C LEU A 282 -1.69 -15.51 -5.18
N GLY A 283 -1.57 -14.49 -4.32
CA GLY A 283 -1.55 -14.67 -2.87
C GLY A 283 -2.78 -15.41 -2.35
N SER A 284 -3.95 -15.14 -2.93
CA SER A 284 -5.18 -15.85 -2.58
C SER A 284 -5.12 -17.33 -2.98
N GLY A 285 -4.62 -17.63 -4.19
CA GLY A 285 -4.45 -19.01 -4.65
C GLY A 285 -3.41 -19.79 -3.81
N ALA A 286 -2.33 -19.15 -3.40
CA ALA A 286 -1.33 -19.74 -2.51
C ALA A 286 -1.94 -20.15 -1.16
N LEU A 287 -2.79 -19.31 -0.56
CA LEU A 287 -3.51 -19.64 0.67
C LEU A 287 -4.55 -20.73 0.46
N ALA A 288 -5.31 -20.72 -0.65
CA ALA A 288 -6.24 -21.80 -0.98
C ALA A 288 -5.51 -23.16 -1.01
N TYR A 289 -4.34 -23.22 -1.65
CA TYR A 289 -3.50 -24.41 -1.63
C TYR A 289 -3.04 -24.77 -0.21
N GLY A 290 -2.53 -23.80 0.55
CA GLY A 290 -2.10 -24.01 1.94
C GLY A 290 -3.19 -24.58 2.85
N LEU A 291 -4.43 -24.11 2.71
CA LEU A 291 -5.61 -24.56 3.46
C LEU A 291 -6.12 -25.94 3.02
N ALA A 292 -5.92 -26.30 1.75
CA ALA A 292 -6.32 -27.60 1.21
C ALA A 292 -5.39 -28.75 1.66
N ARG A 293 -4.20 -28.43 2.21
CA ARG A 293 -3.25 -29.45 2.66
C ARG A 293 -3.80 -30.23 3.86
N ARG A 294 -3.38 -31.49 3.95
CA ARG A 294 -3.79 -32.40 5.04
C ARG A 294 -3.25 -31.96 6.42
N ASP A 295 -2.10 -31.30 6.44
CA ASP A 295 -1.41 -30.80 7.64
C ASP A 295 -1.88 -29.40 8.07
N ALA A 296 -2.85 -28.79 7.38
CA ALA A 296 -3.43 -27.50 7.78
C ALA A 296 -4.23 -27.63 9.10
N ALA A 297 -4.41 -26.50 9.80
CA ALA A 297 -5.06 -26.45 11.11
C ALA A 297 -6.43 -27.17 11.09
N PRO A 298 -6.77 -27.94 12.14
CA PRO A 298 -8.02 -28.69 12.17
C PRO A 298 -9.20 -27.72 12.15
N LEU A 299 -10.03 -27.83 11.12
CA LEU A 299 -11.22 -27.01 10.92
C LEU A 299 -12.39 -27.90 10.54
N ALA A 300 -13.60 -27.50 10.90
CA ALA A 300 -14.80 -28.15 10.39
C ALA A 300 -14.78 -28.17 8.85
N PRO A 301 -15.13 -29.28 8.19
CA PRO A 301 -15.06 -29.40 6.73
C PRO A 301 -15.77 -28.26 5.98
N THR A 302 -16.92 -27.82 6.50
CA THR A 302 -17.69 -26.68 5.98
C THR A 302 -16.88 -25.38 5.95
N LEU A 303 -16.21 -25.04 7.06
CA LEU A 303 -15.37 -23.84 7.15
C LEU A 303 -14.14 -23.97 6.25
N ARG A 304 -13.46 -25.12 6.29
CA ARG A 304 -12.26 -25.36 5.46
C ARG A 304 -12.58 -25.20 3.98
N TRP A 305 -13.62 -25.86 3.48
CA TRP A 305 -13.97 -25.79 2.06
C TRP A 305 -14.53 -24.43 1.65
N SER A 306 -15.19 -23.69 2.55
CA SER A 306 -15.60 -22.31 2.26
C SER A 306 -14.40 -21.39 2.04
N LEU A 307 -13.35 -21.52 2.86
CA LEU A 307 -12.09 -20.79 2.70
C LEU A 307 -11.35 -21.21 1.43
N VAL A 308 -11.16 -22.51 1.22
CA VAL A 308 -10.47 -23.03 0.03
C VAL A 308 -11.16 -22.57 -1.25
N LEU A 309 -12.48 -22.73 -1.36
CA LEU A 309 -13.22 -22.34 -2.56
C LEU A 309 -13.26 -20.82 -2.74
N GLY A 310 -13.48 -20.04 -1.67
CA GLY A 310 -13.48 -18.58 -1.75
C GLY A 310 -12.16 -18.00 -2.27
N PHE A 311 -11.04 -18.47 -1.70
CA PHE A 311 -9.70 -18.04 -2.11
C PHE A 311 -9.29 -18.56 -3.49
N ALA A 312 -9.64 -19.81 -3.84
CA ALA A 312 -9.37 -20.37 -5.16
C ALA A 312 -10.16 -19.66 -6.25
N LEU A 313 -11.46 -19.42 -6.05
CA LEU A 313 -12.29 -18.70 -7.00
C LEU A 313 -11.86 -17.24 -7.15
N THR A 314 -11.43 -16.58 -6.07
CA THR A 314 -10.82 -15.25 -6.15
C THR A 314 -9.61 -15.26 -7.06
N CYS A 315 -8.71 -16.23 -6.88
CA CYS A 315 -7.52 -16.34 -7.70
C CYS A 315 -7.88 -16.54 -9.18
N ILE A 316 -8.78 -17.48 -9.47
CA ILE A 316 -9.12 -17.85 -10.85
C ILE A 316 -9.94 -16.75 -11.53
N LEU A 317 -11.09 -16.39 -10.95
CA LEU A 317 -12.01 -15.42 -11.52
C LEU A 317 -11.41 -14.02 -11.53
N GLY A 318 -10.67 -13.64 -10.49
CA GLY A 318 -9.97 -12.36 -10.39
C GLY A 318 -8.88 -12.22 -11.46
N LEU A 319 -8.05 -13.25 -11.67
CA LEU A 319 -7.02 -13.22 -12.72
C LEU A 319 -7.61 -13.17 -14.12
N VAL A 320 -8.62 -14.00 -14.41
CA VAL A 320 -9.26 -14.03 -15.74
C VAL A 320 -9.90 -12.68 -16.05
N SER A 321 -10.77 -12.19 -15.18
CA SER A 321 -11.46 -10.91 -15.38
C SER A 321 -10.50 -9.72 -15.40
N GLY A 322 -9.48 -9.70 -14.53
CA GLY A 322 -8.48 -8.63 -14.46
C GLY A 322 -7.58 -8.60 -15.70
N ALA A 323 -7.14 -9.76 -16.18
CA ALA A 323 -6.37 -9.86 -17.42
C ALA A 323 -7.19 -9.36 -18.62
N THR A 324 -8.46 -9.76 -18.73
CA THR A 324 -9.36 -9.27 -19.78
C THR A 324 -9.56 -7.75 -19.69
N LEU A 325 -9.78 -7.20 -18.49
CA LEU A 325 -9.95 -5.76 -18.27
C LEU A 325 -8.69 -4.96 -18.65
N SER A 326 -7.50 -5.52 -18.40
CA SER A 326 -6.23 -4.91 -18.80
C SER A 326 -6.02 -4.96 -20.32
N ILE A 327 -6.24 -6.12 -20.95
CA ILE A 327 -6.08 -6.33 -22.40
C ILE A 327 -7.08 -5.50 -23.20
N ASN A 328 -8.32 -5.36 -22.71
CA ASN A 328 -9.37 -4.61 -23.40
C ASN A 328 -9.09 -3.10 -23.47
N GLY A 329 -8.18 -2.57 -22.64
CA GLY A 329 -7.84 -1.14 -22.65
C GLY A 329 -8.93 -0.21 -22.10
N SER A 330 -10.06 -0.77 -21.66
CA SER A 330 -11.19 -0.09 -21.03
C SER A 330 -11.96 -1.08 -20.16
N HIS A 331 -12.76 -0.56 -19.24
CA HIS A 331 -13.73 -1.37 -18.51
C HIS A 331 -15.02 -1.62 -19.30
N PHE A 332 -15.30 -0.81 -20.32
CA PHE A 332 -16.41 -1.00 -21.24
C PHE A 332 -16.05 -1.96 -22.37
N VAL A 333 -16.98 -2.83 -22.73
CA VAL A 333 -16.90 -3.65 -23.95
C VAL A 333 -17.95 -3.14 -24.93
N GLY A 334 -17.50 -2.80 -26.15
CA GLY A 334 -18.33 -2.13 -27.15
C GLY A 334 -18.32 -0.60 -27.01
N ALA A 335 -19.34 0.07 -27.56
CA ALA A 335 -19.47 1.51 -27.47
C ALA A 335 -19.81 1.94 -26.04
N ALA A 336 -19.05 2.89 -25.48
CA ALA A 336 -19.37 3.49 -24.19
C ALA A 336 -20.71 4.24 -24.32
N PRO A 337 -21.70 3.98 -23.44
CA PRO A 337 -23.01 4.65 -23.55
C PRO A 337 -22.88 6.16 -23.33
N ALA A 338 -23.56 6.96 -24.16
CA ALA A 338 -23.51 8.44 -24.13
C ALA A 338 -24.19 9.05 -22.89
N ALA A 339 -25.18 8.35 -22.31
CA ALA A 339 -25.77 8.63 -21.01
C ALA A 339 -25.87 7.30 -20.26
N GLN A 340 -25.31 7.22 -19.05
CA GLN A 340 -25.21 5.97 -18.32
C GLN A 340 -26.15 5.99 -17.12
N ALA A 341 -27.21 5.17 -17.17
CA ALA A 341 -27.78 4.67 -15.93
C ALA A 341 -26.72 3.78 -15.29
N THR A 342 -26.20 4.19 -14.13
CA THR A 342 -25.23 3.40 -13.38
C THR A 342 -25.83 2.93 -12.06
N LEU A 343 -25.32 1.80 -11.56
CA LEU A 343 -25.69 1.32 -10.24
C LEU A 343 -25.21 2.34 -9.19
N PRO A 344 -26.09 2.84 -8.29
CA PRO A 344 -25.68 3.73 -7.21
C PRO A 344 -24.49 3.15 -6.43
N LEU A 345 -23.60 4.00 -5.94
CA LEU A 345 -22.36 3.66 -5.21
C LEU A 345 -21.22 3.04 -6.04
N PHE A 346 -21.53 2.15 -6.98
CA PHE A 346 -20.54 1.38 -7.73
C PHE A 346 -20.21 1.96 -9.10
N ASP A 347 -21.12 2.77 -9.64
CA ASP A 347 -21.00 3.43 -10.94
C ASP A 347 -20.80 2.44 -12.12
N TRP A 348 -21.31 1.21 -11.96
CA TRP A 348 -21.30 0.20 -13.03
C TRP A 348 -22.43 0.45 -14.02
N SER A 349 -22.15 0.32 -15.31
CA SER A 349 -23.18 0.55 -16.33
C SER A 349 -24.30 -0.49 -16.26
N LEU A 350 -25.54 0.00 -16.31
CA LEU A 350 -26.76 -0.81 -16.43
C LEU A 350 -27.21 -0.96 -17.89
N THR A 351 -26.54 -0.30 -18.83
CA THR A 351 -26.98 -0.21 -20.23
C THR A 351 -26.03 -0.90 -21.22
N GLY A 352 -24.75 -1.05 -20.86
CA GLY A 352 -23.71 -1.66 -21.70
C GLY A 352 -22.89 -2.72 -20.96
N GLY A 353 -21.96 -3.36 -21.67
CA GLY A 353 -21.05 -4.32 -21.08
C GLY A 353 -19.99 -3.66 -20.21
N ASP A 354 -19.96 -3.96 -18.91
CA ASP A 354 -18.99 -3.45 -17.94
C ASP A 354 -18.27 -4.60 -17.21
N LEU A 355 -16.97 -4.73 -17.45
CA LEU A 355 -16.13 -5.80 -16.88
C LEU A 355 -15.89 -5.64 -15.38
N ARG A 356 -16.10 -4.43 -14.81
CA ARG A 356 -15.81 -4.16 -13.38
C ARG A 356 -16.69 -4.99 -12.45
N MET A 357 -17.94 -5.24 -12.82
CA MET A 357 -18.85 -6.04 -12.00
C MET A 357 -18.38 -7.49 -11.88
N ALA A 358 -18.03 -8.12 -13.01
CA ALA A 358 -17.49 -9.48 -12.99
C ALA A 358 -16.16 -9.57 -12.23
N HIS A 359 -15.30 -8.56 -12.40
CA HIS A 359 -14.04 -8.47 -11.67
C HIS A 359 -14.25 -8.30 -10.16
N PHE A 360 -15.16 -7.42 -9.75
CA PHE A 360 -15.56 -7.20 -8.36
C PHE A 360 -16.07 -8.49 -7.73
N LEU A 361 -17.02 -9.17 -8.37
CA LEU A 361 -17.52 -10.47 -7.90
C LEU A 361 -16.39 -11.51 -7.81
N GLY A 362 -15.51 -11.55 -8.81
CA GLY A 362 -14.33 -12.41 -8.78
C GLY A 362 -13.48 -12.17 -7.53
N LEU A 363 -13.08 -10.91 -7.29
CA LEU A 363 -12.25 -10.54 -6.15
C LEU A 363 -12.94 -10.75 -4.79
N HIS A 364 -14.27 -10.63 -4.71
CA HIS A 364 -15.00 -10.74 -3.45
C HIS A 364 -15.41 -12.17 -3.04
N ALA A 365 -15.08 -13.18 -3.85
CA ALA A 365 -15.30 -14.58 -3.49
C ALA A 365 -14.59 -14.97 -2.18
N LEU A 366 -13.42 -14.37 -1.88
CA LEU A 366 -12.64 -14.63 -0.68
C LEU A 366 -13.30 -14.12 0.62
N GLN A 367 -14.26 -13.19 0.54
CA GLN A 367 -15.05 -12.77 1.71
C GLN A 367 -16.43 -13.42 1.72
N ILE A 368 -17.13 -13.43 0.57
CA ILE A 368 -18.54 -13.84 0.51
C ILE A 368 -18.71 -15.34 0.78
N ILE A 369 -17.89 -16.18 0.15
CA ILE A 369 -18.02 -17.65 0.30
C ILE A 369 -17.63 -18.09 1.72
N PRO A 370 -16.54 -17.59 2.34
CA PRO A 370 -16.26 -17.89 3.75
C PRO A 370 -17.31 -17.37 4.73
N ALA A 371 -17.89 -16.19 4.49
CA ALA A 371 -18.97 -15.66 5.33
C ALA A 371 -20.22 -16.58 5.27
N PHE A 372 -20.59 -17.04 4.08
CA PHE A 372 -21.65 -18.04 3.91
C PHE A 372 -21.29 -19.36 4.61
N GLY A 373 -20.06 -19.84 4.47
CA GLY A 373 -19.59 -21.05 5.15
C GLY A 373 -19.66 -20.95 6.67
N LEU A 374 -19.32 -19.80 7.24
CA LEU A 374 -19.46 -19.52 8.66
C LEU A 374 -20.93 -19.58 9.10
N LEU A 375 -21.83 -18.93 8.35
CA LEU A 375 -23.26 -18.96 8.62
C LEU A 375 -23.80 -20.40 8.58
N VAL A 376 -23.46 -21.17 7.55
CA VAL A 376 -23.86 -22.57 7.41
C VAL A 376 -23.31 -23.41 8.56
N TRP A 377 -22.06 -23.20 8.98
CA TRP A 377 -21.47 -23.94 10.10
C TRP A 377 -22.17 -23.62 11.44
N LEU A 378 -22.59 -22.37 11.66
CA LEU A 378 -23.31 -21.96 12.87
C LEU A 378 -24.73 -22.59 12.93
N LEU A 379 -25.41 -22.63 11.79
CA LEU A 379 -26.82 -23.04 11.66
C LEU A 379 -27.00 -24.55 11.43
N ILE A 380 -26.14 -25.17 10.63
CA ILE A 380 -26.26 -26.58 10.21
C ILE A 380 -25.24 -27.43 10.97
N ARG A 381 -25.72 -28.21 11.94
CA ARG A 381 -24.90 -29.10 12.77
C ARG A 381 -24.52 -30.43 12.10
N GLN A 382 -24.74 -30.54 10.78
CA GLN A 382 -24.42 -31.72 9.97
C GLN A 382 -23.29 -31.42 8.97
N PRO A 383 -22.06 -31.90 9.18
CA PRO A 383 -20.89 -31.51 8.37
C PRO A 383 -21.01 -31.82 6.87
N ARG A 384 -21.64 -32.94 6.51
CA ARG A 384 -21.82 -33.35 5.10
C ARG A 384 -22.76 -32.39 4.36
N LEU A 385 -23.94 -32.12 4.95
CA LEU A 385 -24.90 -31.17 4.37
C LEU A 385 -24.32 -29.76 4.30
N GLY A 386 -23.64 -29.30 5.37
CA GLY A 386 -23.01 -27.99 5.37
C GLY A 386 -21.95 -27.83 4.28
N THR A 387 -21.11 -28.86 4.08
CA THR A 387 -20.10 -28.83 3.01
C THR A 387 -20.72 -28.86 1.61
N ALA A 388 -21.79 -29.65 1.41
CA ALA A 388 -22.53 -29.67 0.15
C ALA A 388 -23.19 -28.31 -0.15
N ALA A 389 -23.78 -27.66 0.86
CA ALA A 389 -24.36 -26.33 0.73
C ALA A 389 -23.32 -25.28 0.33
N VAL A 390 -22.12 -25.30 0.95
CA VAL A 390 -21.00 -24.44 0.57
C VAL A 390 -20.56 -24.69 -0.87
N GLY A 391 -20.45 -25.95 -1.29
CA GLY A 391 -20.10 -26.30 -2.67
C GLY A 391 -21.12 -25.81 -3.69
N LEU A 392 -22.42 -25.98 -3.41
CA LEU A 392 -23.50 -25.48 -4.25
C LEU A 392 -23.49 -23.96 -4.35
N PHE A 393 -23.34 -23.27 -3.20
CA PHE A 393 -23.27 -21.81 -3.17
C PHE A 393 -22.06 -21.28 -3.93
N ALA A 394 -20.87 -21.86 -3.73
CA ALA A 394 -19.66 -21.47 -4.46
C ALA A 394 -19.81 -21.71 -5.97
N GLY A 395 -20.44 -22.82 -6.38
CA GLY A 395 -20.76 -23.09 -7.78
C GLY A 395 -21.72 -22.06 -8.37
N ALA A 396 -22.82 -21.76 -7.66
CA ALA A 396 -23.77 -20.74 -8.08
C ALA A 396 -23.12 -19.35 -8.18
N TYR A 397 -22.29 -18.98 -7.20
CA TYR A 397 -21.53 -17.74 -7.20
C TYR A 397 -20.59 -17.64 -8.41
N ALA A 398 -19.86 -18.71 -8.71
CA ALA A 398 -19.00 -18.77 -9.88
C ALA A 398 -19.81 -18.64 -11.18
N LEU A 399 -20.96 -19.31 -11.30
CA LEU A 399 -21.85 -19.20 -12.45
C LEU A 399 -22.40 -17.79 -12.64
N VAL A 400 -22.84 -17.12 -11.57
CA VAL A 400 -23.28 -15.71 -11.63
C VAL A 400 -22.12 -14.80 -12.07
N THR A 401 -20.92 -15.03 -11.55
CA THR A 401 -19.72 -14.26 -11.93
C THR A 401 -19.33 -14.49 -13.39
N LEU A 402 -19.38 -15.73 -13.87
CA LEU A 402 -19.15 -16.05 -15.29
C LEU A 402 -20.27 -15.47 -16.17
N GLY A 403 -21.53 -15.51 -15.74
CA GLY A 403 -22.65 -14.89 -16.44
C GLY A 403 -22.45 -13.38 -16.58
N ALA A 404 -22.06 -12.70 -15.49
CA ALA A 404 -21.65 -11.30 -15.49
C ALA A 404 -20.54 -11.02 -16.50
N PHE A 405 -19.52 -11.85 -16.50
CA PHE A 405 -18.36 -11.74 -17.38
C PHE A 405 -18.74 -11.93 -18.86
N MET A 406 -19.52 -12.96 -19.17
CA MET A 406 -19.96 -13.26 -20.54
C MET A 406 -20.96 -12.23 -21.07
N ALA A 407 -21.85 -11.70 -20.21
CA ALA A 407 -22.74 -10.60 -20.57
C ALA A 407 -21.92 -9.35 -20.92
N ALA A 408 -20.95 -9.00 -20.08
CA ALA A 408 -20.04 -7.87 -20.35
C ALA A 408 -19.28 -8.07 -21.67
N LEU A 409 -18.69 -9.25 -21.91
CA LEU A 409 -18.02 -9.57 -23.18
C LEU A 409 -18.94 -9.50 -24.41
N SER A 410 -20.24 -9.71 -24.22
CA SER A 410 -21.26 -9.59 -25.26
C SER A 410 -21.79 -8.17 -25.41
N ALA A 411 -21.17 -7.17 -24.77
CA ALA A 411 -21.60 -5.78 -24.70
C ALA A 411 -23.03 -5.61 -24.13
N ARG A 412 -23.46 -6.50 -23.23
CA ARG A 412 -24.80 -6.49 -22.61
C ARG A 412 -24.73 -6.22 -21.11
N PRO A 413 -25.73 -5.53 -20.53
CA PRO A 413 -25.85 -5.43 -19.08
C PRO A 413 -26.31 -6.77 -18.50
N LEU A 414 -25.80 -7.14 -17.32
CA LEU A 414 -26.20 -8.38 -16.64
C LEU A 414 -27.66 -8.33 -16.15
N LEU A 415 -28.10 -7.16 -15.67
CA LEU A 415 -29.44 -7.00 -15.09
C LEU A 415 -30.53 -6.74 -16.13
N GLY A 416 -30.19 -6.58 -17.41
CA GLY A 416 -31.17 -6.39 -18.49
C GLY A 416 -32.13 -5.20 -18.27
N LEU A 417 -31.75 -4.24 -17.42
CA LEU A 417 -32.50 -3.01 -17.20
C LEU A 417 -32.27 -2.11 -18.42
N SER A 418 -33.02 -2.39 -19.49
CA SER A 418 -33.13 -1.56 -20.68
C SER A 418 -34.04 -0.36 -20.42
#